data_AF-A0A8T7DX67-F1
#
_entry.id   AF-A0A8T7DX67-F1
#
_cell.length_a   1.000
_cell.length_b   1.000
_cell.length_c   1.000
_cell.angle_alpha   90.00
_cell.angle_beta   90.00
_cell.angle_gamma   90.00
#
_symmetry.space_group_name_H-M   'P 1'
#
loop_
_entity.id
_entity.type
_entity.pdbx_description
1 polymer ?
#
loop_
_entity_poly.entity_id
_entity_poly.type
_entity_poly.pdbx_seq_one_letter_code
_entity_poly.pdbx_strand_id
1 'polypeptide(L)' 'MKLFPGGCVLFVIFGLMACTQQQYYEGLKSGSRSNCLEYPESEYEDCIEDTGKSYDQYRDEREEIVGNQPGLL' A
#
# COMPACT_ATOMS: atom_id res chain seq x y z
N MET A 1 11.21 -26.30 28.77
CA MET A 1 10.51 -25.72 27.61
C MET A 1 11.57 -25.36 26.58
N LYS A 2 11.84 -26.25 25.61
CA LYS A 2 12.84 -26.00 24.55
C LYS A 2 12.13 -25.27 23.41
N LEU A 3 12.36 -23.97 23.30
CA LEU A 3 11.87 -23.15 22.19
C LEU A 3 12.70 -23.50 20.96
N PHE A 4 12.16 -24.31 20.04
CA PHE A 4 12.82 -24.61 18.77
C PHE A 4 12.88 -23.33 17.93
N PRO A 5 14.07 -22.88 17.48
CA PRO A 5 14.22 -21.62 16.74
C PRO A 5 13.43 -21.60 15.43
N GLY A 6 13.13 -22.78 14.85
CA GLY A 6 12.29 -22.91 13.66
C GLY A 6 10.82 -22.58 13.89
N GLY A 7 10.30 -22.71 15.11
CA GLY A 7 8.91 -22.38 15.44
C GLY A 7 8.63 -20.88 15.34
N CYS A 8 9.57 -20.04 15.80
CA CYS A 8 9.44 -18.58 15.72
C CYS A 8 9.50 -18.09 14.26
N VAL A 9 10.37 -18.67 13.43
CA VAL A 9 10.49 -18.30 12.02
C VAL A 9 9.20 -18.60 11.25
N LEU A 10 8.60 -19.78 11.46
CA LEU A 10 7.31 -20.13 10.86
C LEU A 10 6.21 -19.16 11.29
N PHE A 11 6.14 -18.83 12.58
CA PHE A 11 5.11 -17.93 13.10
C PHE A 11 5.20 -16.52 12.51
N VAL A 12 6.42 -16.02 12.27
CA VAL A 12 6.64 -14.71 11.62
C VAL A 12 6.18 -14.73 10.17
N ILE A 13 6.49 -15.78 9.41
CA ILE A 13 6.08 -15.90 7.99
C ILE A 13 4.55 -15.94 7.85
N PHE A 14 3.86 -16.70 8.70
CA PHE A 14 2.40 -16.72 8.69
C PHE A 14 1.77 -15.42 9.19
N GLY A 15 2.41 -14.72 10.14
CA GLY A 15 1.94 -13.44 10.64
C GLY A 15 1.99 -12.31 9.61
N LEU A 16 2.96 -12.32 8.69
CA LEU A 16 3.08 -11.31 7.63
C LEU A 16 1.94 -11.39 6.61
N MET A 17 1.30 -12.55 6.44
CA MET A 17 0.14 -12.70 5.55
C MET A 17 -1.16 -12.13 6.13
N ALA A 18 -1.17 -11.70 7.39
CA ALA A 18 -2.35 -11.11 8.04
C ALA A 18 -2.56 -9.62 7.73
N CYS A 19 -1.61 -8.95 7.07
CA CYS A 19 -1.78 -7.56 6.66
C CYS A 19 -2.77 -7.46 5.51
N THR A 20 -3.89 -6.75 5.72
CA THR A 20 -4.84 -6.48 4.63
C THR A 20 -4.29 -5.42 3.67
N GLN A 21 -4.72 -5.49 2.41
CA GLN A 21 -4.37 -4.49 1.39
C GLN A 21 -4.82 -3.08 1.79
N GLN A 22 -5.95 -2.97 2.50
CA GLN A 22 -6.43 -1.71 3.05
C GLN A 22 -5.50 -1.17 4.15
N GLN A 23 -5.12 -1.98 5.13
CA GLN A 23 -4.20 -1.54 6.20
C GLN A 23 -2.83 -1.12 5.63
N TYR A 24 -2.35 -1.83 4.62
CA TYR A 24 -1.12 -1.45 3.91
C TYR A 24 -1.27 -0.10 3.20
N TYR A 25 -2.35 0.09 2.45
CA TYR A 25 -2.66 1.35 1.76
C TYR A 25 -2.78 2.54 2.72
N GLU A 26 -3.54 2.38 3.82
CA GLU A 26 -3.69 3.43 4.83
C GLU A 26 -2.35 3.78 5.49
N GLY A 27 -1.47 2.79 5.69
CA GLY A 27 -0.11 3.01 6.15
C GLY A 27 0.70 3.91 5.20
N LEU A 28 0.67 3.61 3.90
CA LEU A 28 1.32 4.44 2.87
C LEU A 28 0.72 5.85 2.79
N LYS A 29 -0.61 5.94 2.88
CA LYS A 29 -1.34 7.21 2.84
C LYS A 29 -1.04 8.10 4.05
N SER A 30 -0.76 7.52 5.22
CA SER A 30 -0.58 8.28 6.48
C SER A 30 0.54 9.34 6.44
N GLY A 31 1.47 9.27 5.49
CA GLY A 31 2.54 10.25 5.29
C GLY A 31 2.51 11.01 3.96
N SER A 32 1.56 10.71 3.06
CA SER A 32 1.58 11.22 1.68
C SER A 32 1.48 12.74 1.60
N ARG A 33 0.64 13.36 2.43
CA ARG A 33 0.48 14.82 2.47
C ARG A 33 1.76 15.57 2.85
N SER A 34 2.55 15.03 3.78
CA SER A 34 3.83 15.62 4.16
C SER A 34 4.86 15.46 3.05
N ASN A 35 4.85 14.31 2.37
CA ASN A 35 5.72 14.06 1.21
C ASN A 35 5.45 15.05 0.07
N CYS A 36 4.18 15.42 -0.18
CA CYS A 36 3.85 16.41 -1.20
C CYS A 36 4.56 17.77 -1.00
N LEU A 37 4.86 18.16 0.24
CA LEU A 37 5.58 19.41 0.52
C LEU A 37 7.04 19.42 0.04
N GLU A 38 7.60 18.25 -0.25
CA GLU A 38 8.97 18.09 -0.77
C GLU A 38 9.03 18.20 -2.30
N TYR A 39 7.88 18.15 -2.98
CA TYR A 39 7.79 18.24 -4.44
C TYR A 39 7.82 19.71 -4.92
N PRO A 40 8.34 19.95 -6.14
CA PRO A 40 8.23 21.26 -6.79
C PRO A 40 6.76 21.62 -7.08
N GLU A 41 6.47 22.90 -7.24
CA GLU A 41 5.11 23.43 -7.47
C GLU A 41 4.36 22.73 -8.61
N SER A 42 5.08 22.33 -9.68
CA SER A 42 4.51 21.60 -10.81
C SER A 42 4.00 20.19 -10.50
N GLU A 43 4.52 19.55 -9.43
CA GLU A 43 4.16 18.19 -9.03
C GLU A 43 3.37 18.17 -7.71
N TYR A 44 3.32 19.31 -7.02
CA TYR A 44 2.57 19.47 -5.78
C TYR A 44 1.07 19.27 -5.98
N GLU A 45 0.49 19.87 -7.03
CA GLU A 45 -0.95 19.82 -7.30
C GLU A 45 -1.41 18.38 -7.56
N ASP A 46 -0.70 17.65 -8.41
CA ASP A 46 -0.98 16.24 -8.69
C ASP A 46 -0.81 15.37 -7.44
N CYS A 47 0.25 15.60 -6.64
CA CYS A 47 0.49 14.85 -5.41
C CYS A 47 -0.62 15.07 -4.37
N ILE A 48 -1.01 16.32 -4.15
CA ILE A 48 -1.96 16.66 -3.08
C ILE A 48 -3.37 16.16 -3.41
N GLU A 49 -3.75 16.12 -4.69
CA GLU A 49 -5.01 15.55 -5.16
C GLU A 49 -5.14 14.07 -4.78
N ASP A 50 -4.07 13.29 -4.99
CA ASP A 50 -4.03 11.86 -4.68
C ASP A 50 -4.13 11.56 -3.17
N THR A 51 -3.82 12.51 -2.29
CA THR A 51 -3.94 12.32 -0.83
C THR A 51 -5.39 12.17 -0.35
N GLY A 52 -6.36 12.60 -1.17
CA GLY A 52 -7.79 12.54 -0.84
C GLY A 52 -8.43 11.17 -1.09
N LYS A 53 -7.81 10.32 -1.91
CA LYS A 53 -8.41 9.07 -2.40
C LYS A 53 -8.72 8.08 -1.27
N SER A 54 -9.91 7.50 -1.27
CA SER A 54 -10.26 6.40 -0.37
C SER A 54 -9.65 5.08 -0.87
N TYR A 55 -9.55 4.09 0.02
CA TYR A 55 -9.08 2.77 -0.38
C TYR A 55 -9.95 2.13 -1.47
N ASP A 56 -11.27 2.32 -1.43
CA ASP A 56 -12.17 1.80 -2.46
C ASP A 56 -11.94 2.47 -3.81
N GLN A 57 -11.79 3.80 -3.85
CA GLN A 57 -11.46 4.53 -5.09
C GLN A 57 -10.13 4.05 -5.68
N TYR A 58 -9.10 3.89 -4.84
CA TYR A 58 -7.82 3.33 -5.24
C TYR A 58 -7.97 1.89 -5.78
N ARG A 59 -8.78 1.05 -5.14
CA ARG A 59 -8.99 -0.34 -5.60
C ARG A 59 -9.69 -0.36 -6.97
N ASP A 60 -10.74 0.43 -7.13
CA ASP A 60 -11.53 0.48 -8.36
C ASP A 60 -10.67 1.00 -9.53
N GLU A 61 -9.92 2.09 -9.34
CA GLU A 61 -8.94 2.60 -10.33
C GLU A 61 -7.91 1.53 -10.71
N ARG A 62 -7.41 0.76 -9.72
CA ARG A 62 -6.45 -0.32 -9.95
C ARG A 62 -7.04 -1.47 -10.74
N GLU A 63 -8.29 -1.85 -10.46
CA GLU A 63 -8.99 -2.90 -11.20
C GLU A 63 -9.29 -2.48 -12.63
N GLU A 64 -9.58 -1.20 -12.88
CA GLU A 64 -9.75 -0.65 -14.23
C GLU A 64 -8.45 -0.68 -15.03
N ILE A 65 -7.33 -0.29 -14.42
CA ILE A 65 -6.00 -0.31 -15.06
C ILE A 65 -5.56 -1.74 -15.34
N VAL A 66 -5.68 -2.64 -14.35
CA VAL A 66 -5.26 -4.04 -14.48
C VAL A 66 -6.18 -4.82 -15.43
N GLY A 67 -7.48 -4.55 -15.40
CA GLY A 67 -8.47 -5.14 -16.31
C GLY A 67 -8.30 -4.71 -17.76
N ASN A 68 -7.67 -3.55 -18.01
CA ASN A 68 -7.38 -3.02 -19.33
C ASN A 68 -5.93 -3.26 -19.80
N GLN A 69 -5.12 -3.99 -19.02
CA GLN A 69 -3.74 -4.31 -19.34
C GLN A 69 -3.59 -5.79 -19.75
N PRO A 70 -3.56 -6.11 -21.07
CA PRO A 70 -3.28 -7.47 -21.51
C PRO A 70 -1.78 -7.75 -21.32
N GLY A 71 -1.42 -8.42 -20.24
CA GLY A 71 -0.15 -9.16 -20.15
C GLY A 71 0.81 -8.72 -19.05
N LEU A 72 0.55 -9.13 -17.80
CA LEU A 72 1.64 -9.39 -16.87
C LEU A 72 1.32 -10.61 -15.99
N LEU A 73 1.39 -11.79 -16.62
CA LEU A 73 1.82 -13.05 -16.01
C LEU A 73 3.17 -13.41 -16.63
#